data_AF-A0A1V5FKS8-F1
#
_entry.id   AF-A0A1V5FKS8-F1
#
_cell.length_a   1.000
_cell.length_b   1.000
_cell.length_c   1.000
_cell.angle_alpha   90.00
_cell.angle_beta   90.00
_cell.angle_gamma   90.00
#
_symmetry.space_group_name_H-M   'P 1'
#
loop_
_entity.id
_entity.type
_entity.pdbx_description
1 polymer ?
#
loop_
_entity_poly.entity_id
_entity_poly.type
_entity_poly.pdbx_seq_one_letter_code
_entity_poly.pdbx_strand_id
1 'polypeptide(L)'
;MELAPGQEPVEKIYYRAAALIAEYGIGRVVIDTLGDLTLGLGRAEEAREAERWFLRRLKALGVTTLATQQLVKVTGRNPLSEIGAAELADTIIYLGLVEIESRLEKVMSVLKHRGGPVSGDLRAIACGAGGLQVSERFVGLSGLLDGTARGQRKTQIEEVFQPLYFIRDFLKMASRPDLDPARRGQMLERLEGETSRVIASLAQYFDLPLGETDTRKDSKA
;
A
#
# COMPACT_ATOMS: atom_id res chain seq x y z
N MET A 1 -8.25 -38.31 28.12
CA MET A 1 -8.95 -37.99 26.85
C MET A 1 -8.27 -36.77 26.29
N GLU A 2 -7.52 -36.92 25.21
CA GLU A 2 -6.84 -35.81 24.55
C GLU A 2 -7.92 -34.99 23.82
N LEU A 3 -8.07 -33.72 24.19
CA LEU A 3 -9.06 -32.83 23.57
C LEU A 3 -8.59 -32.47 22.17
N ALA A 4 -9.53 -32.33 21.23
CA ALA A 4 -9.19 -31.86 19.89
C ALA A 4 -8.58 -30.43 19.95
N PRO A 5 -7.72 -30.05 19.00
CA PRO A 5 -7.22 -28.68 18.87
C PRO A 5 -8.38 -27.67 18.90
N GLY A 6 -8.26 -26.61 19.72
CA GLY A 6 -9.31 -25.60 19.92
C GLY A 6 -10.37 -25.93 20.99
N GLN A 7 -10.35 -27.14 21.58
CA GLN A 7 -11.19 -27.49 22.74
C GLN A 7 -10.44 -27.45 24.08
N GLU A 8 -9.11 -27.30 24.05
CA GLU A 8 -8.30 -27.14 25.24
C GLU A 8 -8.39 -25.69 25.75
N PRO A 9 -8.59 -25.45 27.07
CA PRO A 9 -8.60 -24.10 27.63
C PRO A 9 -7.31 -23.34 27.30
N VAL A 10 -7.45 -22.07 26.91
CA VAL A 10 -6.34 -21.20 26.50
C VAL A 10 -5.24 -21.10 27.58
N GLU A 11 -5.64 -21.14 28.85
CA GLU A 11 -4.74 -21.10 30.00
C GLU A 11 -3.87 -22.35 30.06
N LYS A 12 -4.42 -23.52 29.75
CA LYS A 12 -3.67 -24.78 29.76
C LYS A 12 -2.63 -24.79 28.64
N ILE A 13 -2.99 -24.29 27.46
CA ILE A 13 -2.05 -24.09 26.34
C ILE A 13 -0.93 -23.13 26.78
N TYR A 14 -1.28 -22.03 27.45
CA TYR A 14 -0.31 -21.05 27.94
C TYR A 14 0.67 -21.67 28.95
N TYR A 15 0.18 -22.38 29.98
CA TYR A 15 1.08 -22.96 30.99
C TYR A 15 2.02 -24.00 30.41
N ARG A 16 1.57 -24.79 29.43
CA ARG A 16 2.45 -25.69 28.67
C ARG A 16 3.51 -24.92 27.89
N ALA A 17 3.11 -23.87 27.17
CA ALA A 17 4.05 -23.02 26.44
C ALA A 17 5.06 -22.35 27.38
N ALA A 18 4.62 -21.81 28.50
CA ALA A 18 5.46 -21.15 29.50
C ALA A 18 6.48 -22.13 30.13
N ALA A 19 6.07 -23.36 30.43
CA ALA A 19 6.96 -24.40 30.91
C ALA A 19 8.06 -24.72 29.88
N LEU A 20 7.68 -24.91 28.60
CA LEU A 20 8.64 -25.15 27.52
C LEU A 20 9.58 -23.95 27.29
N ILE A 21 9.05 -22.72 27.37
CA ILE A 21 9.85 -21.51 27.23
C ILE A 21 10.93 -21.45 28.32
N ALA A 22 10.56 -21.75 29.57
CA ALA A 22 11.49 -21.75 30.69
C ALA A 22 12.50 -22.91 30.62
N GLU A 23 12.03 -24.12 30.32
CA GLU A 23 12.85 -25.33 30.27
C GLU A 23 13.92 -25.25 29.17
N TYR A 24 13.55 -24.77 27.98
CA TYR A 24 14.43 -24.74 26.81
C TYR A 24 15.04 -23.37 26.51
N GLY A 25 14.75 -22.34 27.33
CA GLY A 25 15.25 -20.98 27.11
C GLY A 25 14.79 -20.37 25.77
N ILE A 26 13.53 -20.58 25.39
CA ILE A 26 12.99 -20.17 24.09
C ILE A 26 12.86 -18.65 24.03
N GLY A 27 13.53 -18.01 23.07
CA GLY A 27 13.42 -16.55 22.85
C GLY A 27 12.30 -16.12 21.89
N ARG A 28 11.71 -17.04 21.14
CA ARG A 28 10.73 -16.73 20.08
C ARG A 28 9.60 -17.74 20.04
N VAL A 29 8.36 -17.26 19.93
CA VAL A 29 7.14 -18.07 19.85
C VAL A 29 6.38 -17.70 18.59
N VAL A 30 5.90 -18.71 17.86
CA VAL A 30 5.01 -18.54 16.71
C VAL A 30 3.65 -19.15 17.03
N ILE A 31 2.58 -18.39 16.81
CA ILE A 31 1.18 -18.83 16.97
C ILE A 31 0.50 -18.77 15.61
N ASP A 32 0.03 -19.92 15.12
CA ASP A 32 -0.64 -20.05 13.82
C ASP A 32 -1.90 -20.94 13.94
N THR A 33 -3.12 -20.40 14.07
CA THR A 33 -3.52 -18.98 14.16
C THR A 33 -4.04 -18.60 15.55
N LEU A 34 -4.10 -17.30 15.89
CA LEU A 34 -4.69 -16.81 17.15
C LEU A 34 -6.15 -17.22 17.31
N GLY A 35 -6.92 -17.21 16.22
CA GLY A 35 -8.33 -17.58 16.24
C GLY A 35 -8.55 -19.03 16.66
N ASP A 36 -7.57 -19.91 16.38
CA ASP A 36 -7.67 -21.33 16.75
C ASP A 36 -7.55 -21.55 18.27
N LEU A 37 -6.95 -20.62 19.01
CA LEU A 37 -6.88 -20.67 20.48
C LEU A 37 -8.26 -20.50 21.12
N THR A 38 -9.23 -19.98 20.39
CA THR A 38 -10.52 -19.52 20.93
C THR A 38 -11.73 -20.13 20.22
N LEU A 39 -11.53 -21.14 19.37
CA LEU A 39 -12.59 -21.85 18.62
C LEU A 39 -13.73 -22.42 19.50
N GLY A 40 -13.47 -22.67 20.79
CA GLY A 40 -14.48 -23.13 21.75
C GLY A 40 -15.24 -22.03 22.49
N LEU A 41 -14.89 -20.76 22.31
CA LEU A 41 -15.53 -19.63 23.00
C LEU A 41 -16.73 -19.13 22.20
N GLY A 42 -17.92 -19.16 22.81
CA GLY A 42 -19.17 -18.87 22.13
C GLY A 42 -19.42 -17.39 21.81
N ARG A 43 -18.63 -16.48 22.39
CA ARG A 43 -18.79 -15.02 22.22
C ARG A 43 -17.48 -14.40 21.73
N ALA A 44 -17.58 -13.57 20.69
CA ALA A 44 -16.41 -12.91 20.09
C ALA A 44 -15.60 -12.05 21.07
N GLU A 45 -16.25 -11.42 22.06
CA GLU A 45 -15.54 -10.64 23.07
C GLU A 45 -14.74 -11.51 24.04
N GLU A 46 -15.26 -12.70 24.39
CA GLU A 46 -14.54 -13.66 25.24
C GLU A 46 -13.33 -14.21 24.49
N ALA A 47 -13.48 -14.52 23.20
CA ALA A 47 -12.37 -14.90 22.33
C ALA A 47 -11.28 -13.82 22.30
N ARG A 48 -11.67 -12.57 22.06
CA ARG A 48 -10.70 -11.46 22.04
C ARG A 48 -10.00 -11.26 23.38
N GLU A 49 -10.71 -11.38 24.50
CA GLU A 49 -10.09 -11.26 25.82
C GLU A 49 -9.12 -12.41 26.12
N ALA A 50 -9.46 -13.63 25.71
CA ALA A 50 -8.57 -14.79 25.81
C ALA A 50 -7.29 -14.62 24.98
N GLU A 51 -7.41 -14.16 23.72
CA GLU A 51 -6.27 -13.82 22.86
C GLU A 51 -5.39 -12.73 23.50
N ARG A 52 -6.02 -11.64 24.00
CA ARG A 52 -5.31 -10.56 24.69
C ARG A 52 -4.58 -11.06 25.94
N TRP A 53 -5.25 -11.88 26.75
CA TRP A 53 -4.66 -12.46 27.94
C TRP A 53 -3.43 -13.31 27.59
N PHE A 54 -3.54 -14.19 26.59
CA PHE A 54 -2.45 -15.06 26.17
C PHE A 54 -1.24 -14.26 25.67
N LEU A 55 -1.47 -13.28 24.79
CA LEU A 55 -0.42 -12.43 24.24
C LEU A 55 0.26 -11.56 25.30
N ARG A 56 -0.52 -10.97 26.23
CA ARG A 56 0.04 -10.20 27.36
C ARG A 56 0.96 -11.04 28.22
N ARG A 57 0.58 -12.30 28.47
CA ARG A 57 1.37 -13.21 29.29
C ARG A 57 2.65 -13.65 28.61
N LEU A 58 2.63 -13.96 27.31
CA LEU A 58 3.86 -14.19 26.55
C LEU A 58 4.77 -12.96 26.55
N LYS A 59 4.21 -11.76 26.36
CA LYS A 59 4.98 -10.51 26.43
C LYS A 59 5.66 -10.33 27.81
N ALA A 60 4.97 -10.69 28.90
CA ALA A 60 5.52 -10.64 30.25
C ALA A 60 6.67 -11.64 30.49
N LEU A 61 6.73 -12.74 29.72
CA LEU A 61 7.86 -13.68 29.74
C LEU A 61 9.08 -13.15 28.96
N GLY A 62 8.98 -12.00 28.30
CA GLY A 62 10.09 -11.39 27.55
C GLY A 62 10.42 -12.09 26.23
N VAL A 63 9.54 -12.96 25.73
CA VAL A 63 9.73 -13.64 24.43
C VAL A 63 9.22 -12.81 23.27
N THR A 64 9.84 -12.95 22.10
CA THR A 64 9.33 -12.35 20.86
C THR A 64 8.23 -13.23 20.29
N THR A 65 7.01 -12.72 20.22
CA THR A 65 5.86 -13.47 19.70
C THR A 65 5.49 -13.00 18.29
N LEU A 66 5.44 -13.93 17.34
CA LEU A 66 4.81 -13.77 16.04
C LEU A 66 3.47 -14.51 16.07
N ALA A 67 2.40 -13.86 15.66
CA ALA A 67 1.08 -14.45 15.67
C ALA A 67 0.35 -14.13 14.36
N THR A 68 -0.34 -15.12 13.79
CA THR A 68 -1.19 -14.94 12.61
C THR A 68 -2.66 -14.83 13.05
N GLN A 69 -3.42 -14.01 12.34
CA GLN A 69 -4.86 -13.88 12.55
C GLN A 69 -5.53 -13.70 11.19
N GLN A 70 -6.53 -14.54 10.91
CA GLN A 70 -7.33 -14.37 9.72
C GLN A 70 -8.34 -13.23 9.95
N LEU A 71 -8.33 -12.25 9.06
CA LEU A 71 -9.30 -11.16 9.04
C LEU A 71 -10.43 -11.52 8.07
N VAL A 72 -11.67 -11.42 8.51
CA VAL A 72 -12.85 -11.71 7.66
C VAL A 72 -12.99 -10.65 6.56
N LYS A 73 -12.71 -9.39 6.89
CA LYS A 73 -12.66 -8.29 5.94
C LYS A 73 -11.82 -7.17 6.52
N VAL A 74 -10.94 -6.59 5.71
CA VAL A 74 -10.34 -5.29 6.01
C VAL A 74 -11.09 -4.28 5.16
N THR A 75 -11.82 -3.37 5.80
CA THR A 75 -12.55 -2.31 5.11
C THR A 75 -12.23 -0.95 5.69
N GLY A 76 -12.06 0.05 4.82
CA GLY A 76 -12.18 1.44 5.22
C GLY A 76 -10.94 2.05 5.85
N ARG A 77 -11.18 3.22 6.45
CA ARG A 77 -10.18 4.20 6.91
C ARG A 77 -9.33 3.77 8.12
N ASN A 78 -9.66 2.68 8.81
CA ASN A 78 -8.89 2.22 9.98
C ASN A 78 -8.83 0.67 10.07
N PRO A 79 -7.88 0.03 9.37
CA PRO A 79 -7.75 -1.43 9.37
C PRO A 79 -7.36 -2.02 10.75
N LEU A 80 -6.91 -1.18 11.70
CA LEU A 80 -6.49 -1.64 13.02
C LEU A 80 -7.66 -1.99 13.95
N SER A 81 -8.86 -1.46 13.71
CA SER A 81 -10.03 -1.75 14.57
C SER A 81 -10.55 -3.18 14.41
N GLU A 82 -10.25 -3.82 13.29
CA GLU A 82 -10.65 -5.20 13.00
C GLU A 82 -9.71 -6.23 13.64
N ILE A 83 -8.57 -5.78 14.20
CA ILE A 83 -7.52 -6.64 14.74
C ILE A 83 -7.68 -6.69 16.27
N GLY A 84 -8.09 -7.85 16.81
CA GLY A 84 -8.55 -8.01 18.20
C GLY A 84 -7.54 -7.68 19.30
N ALA A 85 -6.25 -7.68 18.99
CA ALA A 85 -5.13 -7.39 19.91
C ALA A 85 -4.16 -6.33 19.35
N ALA A 86 -4.65 -5.45 18.46
CA ALA A 86 -3.82 -4.45 17.78
C ALA A 86 -3.03 -3.57 18.76
N GLU A 87 -3.56 -3.27 19.94
CA GLU A 87 -2.95 -2.43 20.96
C GLU A 87 -1.71 -3.07 21.59
N LEU A 88 -1.69 -4.40 21.70
CA LEU A 88 -0.61 -5.19 22.30
C LEU A 88 0.55 -5.41 21.33
N ALA A 89 0.24 -5.46 20.03
CA ALA A 89 1.22 -5.65 18.98
C ALA A 89 2.13 -4.42 18.84
N ASP A 90 3.44 -4.65 18.83
CA ASP A 90 4.41 -3.61 18.53
C ASP A 90 4.54 -3.40 17.01
N THR A 91 4.31 -4.45 16.21
CA THR A 91 4.27 -4.41 14.74
C THR A 91 3.07 -5.19 14.21
N ILE A 92 2.41 -4.67 13.18
CA ILE A 92 1.30 -5.32 12.48
C ILE A 92 1.62 -5.34 10.99
N ILE A 93 1.69 -6.54 10.43
CA ILE A 93 1.89 -6.79 9.00
C ILE A 93 0.57 -7.30 8.44
N TYR A 94 0.03 -6.57 7.47
CA TYR A 94 -1.15 -6.97 6.71
C TYR A 94 -0.71 -7.74 5.47
N LEU A 95 -1.37 -8.86 5.23
CA LEU A 95 -1.28 -9.63 3.98
C LEU A 95 -2.68 -9.69 3.38
N GLY A 96 -2.81 -9.37 2.09
CA GLY A 96 -4.11 -9.31 1.45
C GLY A 96 -4.06 -9.51 -0.06
N LEU A 97 -5.24 -9.43 -0.66
CA LEU A 97 -5.43 -9.42 -2.10
C LEU A 97 -6.02 -8.07 -2.50
N VAL A 98 -5.52 -7.51 -3.60
CA VAL A 98 -6.08 -6.32 -4.25
C VAL A 98 -6.34 -6.63 -5.70
N GLU A 99 -7.42 -6.10 -6.24
CA GLU A 99 -7.69 -6.20 -7.68
C GLU A 99 -7.07 -5.01 -8.40
N ILE A 100 -6.25 -5.29 -9.42
CA ILE A 100 -5.63 -4.32 -10.31
C ILE A 100 -5.83 -4.81 -11.73
N GLU A 101 -6.49 -4.02 -12.59
CA GLU A 101 -6.72 -4.38 -14.01
C GLU A 101 -7.34 -5.78 -14.19
N SER A 102 -8.36 -6.10 -13.39
CA SER A 102 -9.04 -7.41 -13.37
C SER A 102 -8.13 -8.60 -13.04
N ARG A 103 -7.00 -8.34 -12.36
CA ARG A 103 -6.09 -9.34 -11.82
C ARG A 103 -5.97 -9.19 -10.30
N LEU A 104 -6.01 -10.32 -9.60
CA LEU A 104 -5.76 -10.36 -8.17
C LEU A 104 -4.26 -10.39 -7.90
N GLU A 105 -3.78 -9.38 -7.19
CA GLU A 105 -2.39 -9.26 -6.74
C GLU A 105 -2.30 -9.48 -5.23
N LYS A 106 -1.32 -10.29 -4.81
CA LYS A 106 -0.99 -10.48 -3.40
C LYS A 106 -0.18 -9.28 -2.93
N VAL A 107 -0.54 -8.73 -1.77
CA VAL A 107 0.11 -7.54 -1.23
C VAL A 107 0.44 -7.67 0.24
N MET A 108 1.46 -6.90 0.65
CA MET A 108 1.86 -6.71 2.03
C MET A 108 1.88 -5.22 2.38
N SER A 109 1.52 -4.88 3.62
CA SER A 109 1.70 -3.55 4.20
C SER A 109 2.06 -3.63 5.67
N VAL A 110 2.84 -2.68 6.17
CA VAL A 110 3.09 -2.51 7.61
C VAL A 110 2.08 -1.49 8.12
N LEU A 111 1.05 -1.94 8.83
CA LEU A 111 -0.01 -1.07 9.34
C LEU A 111 0.37 -0.37 10.65
N LYS A 112 1.29 -0.96 11.41
CA LYS A 112 1.76 -0.45 12.69
C LYS A 112 3.21 -0.89 12.90
N HIS A 113 4.04 0.01 13.41
CA HIS A 113 5.37 -0.31 13.92
C HIS A 113 5.73 0.67 15.04
N ARG A 114 6.16 0.16 16.20
CA ARG A 114 6.73 0.96 17.29
C ARG A 114 8.26 0.93 17.16
N GLY A 115 8.89 2.11 17.09
CA GLY A 115 10.35 2.24 17.06
C GLY A 115 10.94 2.83 15.77
N GLY A 116 10.10 3.23 14.80
CA GLY A 116 10.54 3.88 13.58
C GLY A 116 9.37 4.42 12.75
N PRO A 117 9.65 5.15 11.66
CA PRO A 117 8.61 5.63 10.75
C PRO A 117 7.88 4.43 10.10
N VAL A 118 6.57 4.52 10.01
CA VAL A 118 5.75 3.56 9.27
C VAL A 118 5.58 4.07 7.85
N SER A 119 6.00 3.28 6.86
CA SER A 119 5.53 3.47 5.49
C SER A 119 4.27 2.66 5.31
N GLY A 120 3.11 3.31 5.23
CA GLY A 120 1.83 2.67 4.92
C GLY A 120 1.72 2.17 3.46
N ASP A 121 2.85 1.89 2.82
CA ASP A 121 2.93 1.40 1.45
C ASP A 121 2.24 0.04 1.32
N LEU A 122 1.58 -0.15 0.19
CA LEU A 122 1.24 -1.47 -0.31
C LEU A 122 2.32 -1.93 -1.29
N ARG A 123 2.82 -3.14 -1.07
CA ARG A 123 3.87 -3.76 -1.89
C ARG A 123 3.37 -5.10 -2.39
N ALA A 124 3.57 -5.38 -3.67
CA ALA A 124 3.28 -6.70 -4.22
C ALA A 124 4.21 -7.74 -3.59
N ILE A 125 3.68 -8.95 -3.38
CA ILE A 125 4.47 -10.08 -2.88
C ILE A 125 4.30 -11.31 -3.75
N ALA A 126 5.38 -12.07 -3.91
CA ALA A 126 5.38 -13.35 -4.59
C ALA A 126 6.07 -14.40 -3.71
N CYS A 127 5.49 -15.59 -3.62
CA CYS A 127 6.12 -16.73 -2.97
C CYS A 127 6.57 -17.71 -4.06
N GLY A 128 7.87 -17.92 -4.18
CA GLY A 128 8.46 -18.88 -5.11
C GLY A 128 9.36 -19.89 -4.39
N ALA A 129 10.09 -20.70 -5.14
CA ALA A 129 11.03 -21.69 -4.59
C ALA A 129 12.13 -21.04 -3.72
N GLY A 130 12.47 -19.77 -3.97
CA GLY A 130 13.42 -19.00 -3.17
C GLY A 130 12.82 -18.27 -1.95
N GLY A 131 11.54 -18.51 -1.63
CA GLY A 131 10.85 -17.86 -0.50
C GLY A 131 10.00 -16.65 -0.90
N LEU A 132 9.73 -15.79 0.09
CA LEU A 132 8.91 -14.58 -0.05
C LEU A 132 9.74 -13.45 -0.68
N GLN A 133 9.28 -12.93 -1.80
CA GLN A 133 9.82 -11.75 -2.47
C GLN A 133 8.85 -10.59 -2.29
N VAL A 134 9.39 -9.43 -1.89
CA VAL A 134 8.63 -8.19 -1.70
C VAL A 134 9.08 -7.19 -2.76
N SER A 135 8.14 -6.73 -3.58
CA SER A 135 8.39 -5.81 -4.68
C SER A 135 8.37 -4.35 -4.22
N GLU A 136 8.61 -3.45 -5.17
CA GLU A 136 8.43 -2.02 -4.98
C GLU A 136 6.96 -1.64 -4.67
N ARG A 137 6.79 -0.42 -4.12
CA ARG A 137 5.46 0.13 -3.83
C ARG A 137 4.66 0.33 -5.12
N PHE A 138 3.34 0.19 -5.05
CA PHE A 138 2.48 0.65 -6.14
C PHE A 138 2.58 2.18 -6.26
N VAL A 139 2.63 2.69 -7.49
CA VAL A 139 2.68 4.13 -7.78
C VAL A 139 1.48 4.51 -8.64
N GLY A 140 0.75 5.56 -8.25
CA GLY A 140 -0.38 6.09 -9.02
C GLY A 140 -1.72 5.35 -8.85
N LEU A 141 -1.83 4.50 -7.83
CA LEU A 141 -3.06 3.82 -7.44
C LEU A 141 -3.51 4.29 -6.05
N SER A 142 -4.81 4.57 -5.89
CA SER A 142 -5.44 4.93 -4.61
C SER A 142 -6.64 4.01 -4.33
N GLY A 143 -7.01 3.84 -3.05
CA GLY A 143 -8.19 3.04 -2.67
C GLY A 143 -8.01 1.51 -2.75
N LEU A 144 -6.77 1.02 -2.79
CA LEU A 144 -6.45 -0.41 -2.92
C LEU A 144 -7.01 -1.25 -1.74
N LEU A 145 -6.92 -0.77 -0.51
CA LEU A 145 -7.48 -1.47 0.67
C LEU A 145 -9.02 -1.43 0.71
N ASP A 146 -9.64 -0.45 0.07
CA ASP A 146 -11.10 -0.29 0.04
C ASP A 146 -11.76 -1.14 -1.06
N GLY A 147 -10.97 -1.93 -1.82
CA GLY A 147 -11.46 -2.68 -2.98
C GLY A 147 -11.96 -1.79 -4.12
N THR A 148 -11.68 -0.49 -4.07
CA THR A 148 -12.09 0.50 -5.07
C THR A 148 -10.85 1.12 -5.69
N ALA A 149 -9.92 0.26 -6.13
CA ALA A 149 -8.67 0.68 -6.75
C ALA A 149 -8.95 1.65 -7.90
N ARG A 150 -8.65 2.93 -7.67
CA ARG A 150 -8.73 3.99 -8.69
C ARG A 150 -7.32 4.32 -9.11
N GLY A 151 -6.99 4.03 -10.36
CA GLY A 151 -5.77 4.55 -10.96
C GLY A 151 -5.94 6.04 -11.22
N GLN A 152 -5.27 6.88 -10.43
CA GLN A 152 -5.17 8.32 -10.76
C GLN A 152 -4.36 8.54 -12.06
N ARG A 153 -3.58 7.54 -12.46
CA ARG A 153 -2.77 7.56 -13.68
C ARG A 153 -3.57 7.61 -14.98
N LYS A 154 -4.71 6.93 -15.15
CA LYS A 154 -5.37 6.93 -16.48
C LYS A 154 -5.84 8.32 -16.88
N THR A 155 -6.47 9.04 -15.96
CA THR A 155 -6.94 10.41 -16.18
C THR A 155 -5.78 11.40 -16.30
N GLN A 156 -4.78 11.34 -15.41
CA GLN A 156 -3.63 12.27 -15.46
C GLN A 156 -2.69 12.02 -16.65
N ILE A 157 -2.52 10.76 -17.07
CA ILE A 157 -1.75 10.41 -18.26
C ILE A 157 -2.53 10.83 -19.51
N GLU A 158 -3.84 10.57 -19.59
CA GLU A 158 -4.66 11.07 -20.70
C GLU A 158 -4.61 12.61 -20.80
N GLU A 159 -4.64 13.33 -19.68
CA GLU A 159 -4.49 14.79 -19.64
C GLU A 159 -3.14 15.31 -20.14
N VAL A 160 -2.05 14.52 -20.02
CA VAL A 160 -0.73 14.88 -20.56
C VAL A 160 -0.59 14.47 -22.03
N PHE A 161 -1.13 13.32 -22.43
CA PHE A 161 -0.98 12.81 -23.80
C PHE A 161 -1.91 13.52 -24.81
N GLN A 162 -3.09 13.99 -24.41
CA GLN A 162 -4.02 14.72 -25.28
C GLN A 162 -3.39 16.01 -25.87
N PRO A 163 -2.79 16.90 -25.07
CA PRO A 163 -2.06 18.05 -25.60
C PRO A 163 -0.89 17.66 -26.52
N LEU A 164 -0.17 16.58 -26.23
CA LEU A 164 0.94 16.12 -27.07
C LEU A 164 0.47 15.61 -28.44
N TYR A 165 -0.67 14.91 -28.50
CA TYR A 165 -1.28 14.53 -29.77
C TYR A 165 -1.74 15.75 -30.57
N PHE A 166 -2.33 16.74 -29.90
CA PHE A 166 -2.72 18.01 -30.52
C PHE A 166 -1.52 18.75 -31.10
N ILE A 167 -0.42 18.87 -30.34
CA ILE A 167 0.84 19.49 -30.78
C ILE A 167 1.41 18.78 -32.00
N ARG A 168 1.48 17.44 -31.98
CA ARG A 168 1.96 16.63 -33.11
C ARG A 168 1.15 16.89 -34.37
N ASP A 169 -0.17 16.94 -34.25
CA ASP A 169 -1.07 17.09 -35.40
C ASP A 169 -1.03 18.51 -35.97
N PHE A 170 -0.90 19.53 -35.11
CA PHE A 170 -0.67 20.92 -35.53
C PHE A 170 0.69 21.10 -36.20
N LEU A 171 1.76 20.48 -35.69
CA LEU A 171 3.07 20.51 -36.33
C LEU A 171 3.03 19.88 -37.74
N LYS A 172 2.33 18.76 -37.91
CA LYS A 172 2.10 18.15 -39.22
C LYS A 172 1.30 19.05 -40.17
N MET A 173 0.31 19.78 -39.67
CA MET A 173 -0.46 20.74 -40.46
C MET A 173 0.38 21.98 -40.83
N ALA A 174 1.11 22.56 -39.89
CA ALA A 174 1.94 23.74 -40.10
C ALA A 174 3.12 23.50 -41.07
N SER A 175 3.57 22.24 -41.17
CA SER A 175 4.63 21.80 -42.09
C SER A 175 4.19 21.71 -43.55
N ARG A 176 2.91 21.94 -43.88
CA ARG A 176 2.47 21.91 -45.28
C ARG A 176 2.93 23.17 -46.04
N PRO A 177 3.46 23.00 -47.27
CA PRO A 177 4.06 24.09 -48.04
C PRO A 177 3.04 25.12 -48.55
N ASP A 178 1.76 24.76 -48.62
CA ASP A 178 0.63 25.57 -49.10
C ASP A 178 -0.06 26.42 -48.01
N LEU A 179 0.48 26.46 -46.79
CA LEU A 179 -0.09 27.29 -45.72
C LEU A 179 0.22 28.78 -45.89
N ASP A 180 -0.84 29.58 -45.82
CA ASP A 180 -0.79 31.04 -45.67
C ASP A 180 0.07 31.45 -44.46
N PRO A 181 1.03 32.39 -44.62
CA PRO A 181 1.88 32.90 -43.55
C PRO A 181 1.12 33.39 -42.31
N ALA A 182 -0.04 34.05 -42.48
CA ALA A 182 -0.82 34.53 -41.34
C ALA A 182 -1.41 33.38 -40.51
N ARG A 183 -1.92 32.34 -41.19
CA ARG A 183 -2.40 31.10 -40.54
C ARG A 183 -1.27 30.32 -39.87
N ARG A 184 -0.08 30.29 -40.48
CA ARG A 184 1.11 29.64 -39.89
C ARG A 184 1.52 30.32 -38.59
N GLY A 185 1.50 31.65 -38.53
CA GLY A 185 1.78 32.42 -37.31
C GLY A 185 0.80 32.09 -36.16
N GLN A 186 -0.51 32.10 -36.44
CA GLN A 186 -1.53 31.74 -35.45
C GLN A 186 -1.40 30.30 -34.93
N MET A 187 -0.98 29.36 -35.79
CA MET A 187 -0.73 27.98 -35.37
C MET A 187 0.48 27.86 -34.44
N LEU A 188 1.55 28.63 -34.69
CA LEU A 188 2.75 28.64 -33.83
C LEU A 188 2.46 29.23 -32.45
N GLU A 189 1.73 30.35 -32.37
CA GLU A 189 1.29 30.92 -31.08
C GLU A 189 0.44 29.92 -30.28
N ARG A 190 -0.46 29.20 -30.96
CA ARG A 190 -1.31 28.19 -30.31
C ARG A 190 -0.50 26.98 -29.83
N LEU A 191 0.51 26.56 -30.60
CA LEU A 191 1.44 25.50 -30.22
C LEU A 191 2.28 25.89 -29.00
N GLU A 192 2.76 27.13 -28.94
CA GLU A 192 3.52 27.66 -27.81
C GLU A 192 2.67 27.66 -26.53
N GLY A 193 1.41 28.10 -26.62
CA GLY A 193 0.46 28.07 -25.52
C GLY A 193 0.20 26.66 -24.98
N GLU A 194 -0.07 25.69 -25.86
CA GLU A 194 -0.28 24.30 -25.45
C GLU A 194 0.99 23.64 -24.88
N THR A 195 2.16 23.94 -25.46
CA THR A 195 3.45 23.44 -24.95
C THR A 195 3.73 23.98 -23.55
N SER A 196 3.51 25.26 -23.32
CA SER A 196 3.67 25.89 -22.00
C SER A 196 2.73 25.27 -20.96
N ARG A 197 1.50 24.93 -21.37
CA ARG A 197 0.51 24.27 -20.51
C ARG A 197 0.95 22.85 -20.12
N VAL A 198 1.49 22.08 -21.06
CA VAL A 198 2.05 20.75 -20.80
C VAL A 198 3.24 20.82 -19.86
N ILE A 199 4.16 21.78 -20.09
CA ILE A 199 5.32 22.00 -19.22
C ILE A 199 4.86 22.32 -17.79
N ALA A 200 3.85 23.18 -17.62
CA ALA A 200 3.32 23.51 -16.30
C ALA A 200 2.68 22.30 -15.61
N SER A 201 1.87 21.52 -16.32
CA SER A 201 1.27 20.30 -15.77
C SER A 201 2.33 19.27 -15.36
N LEU A 202 3.38 19.10 -16.18
CA LEU A 202 4.49 18.18 -15.88
C LEU A 202 5.36 18.67 -14.72
N ALA A 203 5.67 19.97 -14.67
CA ALA A 203 6.43 20.57 -13.59
C ALA A 203 5.71 20.42 -12.24
N GLN A 204 4.39 20.64 -12.22
CA GLN A 204 3.56 20.40 -11.03
C GLN A 204 3.52 18.91 -10.65
N TYR A 205 3.44 18.00 -11.62
CA TYR A 205 3.40 16.56 -11.36
C TYR A 205 4.72 16.01 -10.79
N PHE A 206 5.86 16.52 -11.27
CA PHE A 206 7.19 16.08 -10.86
C PHE A 206 7.85 16.94 -9.78
N ASP A 207 7.12 17.94 -9.24
CA ASP A 207 7.64 18.92 -8.27
C ASP A 207 8.92 19.62 -8.76
N LEU A 208 8.96 19.94 -10.05
CA LEU A 208 10.06 20.66 -10.69
C LEU A 208 9.82 22.16 -10.63
N PRO A 209 10.85 22.98 -10.37
CA PRO A 209 10.73 24.43 -10.50
C PRO A 209 10.43 24.79 -11.96
N LEU A 210 9.39 25.60 -12.17
CA LEU A 210 9.13 26.23 -13.47
C LEU A 210 10.29 27.18 -13.76
N GLY A 211 11.22 26.77 -14.63
CA GLY A 211 12.32 27.62 -15.06
C GLY A 211 11.79 28.91 -15.66
N GLU A 212 12.33 30.05 -15.24
CA GLU A 212 12.04 31.35 -15.85
C GLU A 212 12.30 31.25 -17.35
N THR A 213 11.26 31.45 -18.17
CA THR A 213 11.41 31.65 -19.60
C THR A 213 12.28 32.88 -19.81
N ASP A 214 13.54 32.68 -20.21
CA ASP A 214 14.51 33.72 -20.49
C ASP A 214 13.99 34.61 -21.62
N THR A 215 13.32 35.69 -21.23
CA THR A 215 12.96 36.80 -22.11
C THR A 215 14.14 37.76 -22.19
N ARG A 216 15.28 37.28 -22.69
CA ARG A 216 16.31 38.19 -23.20
C ARG A 216 15.83 38.80 -24.51
N LYS A 217 15.19 39.95 -24.34
CA LYS A 217 15.23 41.07 -25.26
C LYS A 217 16.67 41.31 -25.71
N ASP A 218 17.03 40.81 -26.89
CA ASP A 218 17.98 41.53 -27.73
C ASP A 218 17.20 42.64 -28.44
N SER A 219 17.16 43.79 -27.76
CA SER A 219 16.84 45.07 -28.35
C SER A 219 18.08 45.95 -28.25
N LYS A 220 18.50 46.45 -29.42
CA LYS A 220 19.55 47.46 -29.72
C LYS A 220 20.98 46.87 -29.74
N ALA A 221 21.74 47.00 -30.83
CA ALA A 221 21.82 48.10 -31.81
C ALA A 221 21.97 47.58 -33.25
#